data_AF-A0A413J0T5-F1
#
_entry.id   AF-A0A413J0T5-F1
#
_cell.length_a   1.000
_cell.length_b   1.000
_cell.length_c   1.000
_cell.angle_alpha   90.00
_cell.angle_beta   90.00
_cell.angle_gamma   90.00
#
_symmetry.space_group_name_H-M   'P 1'
#
loop_
_entity.id
_entity.type
_entity.pdbx_description
1 polymer ?
#
loop_
_entity_poly.entity_id
_entity_poly.type
_entity_poly.pdbx_seq_one_letter_code
_entity_poly.pdbx_strand_id
1 'polypeptide(L)'
;MKRKIDKSKLEACKLVWKKRIAAEKGISEKCAEKTAQSCIELIERMLYGNAMIAFHKQDGTFCMEQGTLVGYEKDFHREFKITSRQMSVVYWSMEQHAWRRFMIGNLLEWKAIV
;
A
#
# COMPACT_ATOMS: atom_id res chain seq x y z
N MET A 1 -5.12 7.17 20.89
CA MET A 1 -4.96 8.42 20.12
C MET A 1 -4.84 8.04 18.65
N LYS A 2 -5.80 8.42 17.80
CA LYS A 2 -5.85 8.01 16.38
C LYS A 2 -4.75 8.75 15.61
N ARG A 3 -3.66 8.07 15.26
CA ARG A 3 -2.51 8.68 14.56
C ARG A 3 -2.81 8.77 13.06
N LYS A 4 -3.43 9.88 12.65
CA LYS A 4 -3.55 10.22 11.21
C LYS A 4 -2.16 10.53 10.66
N ILE A 5 -1.84 9.98 9.50
CA ILE A 5 -0.62 10.33 8.77
C ILE A 5 -0.74 11.81 8.35
N ASP A 6 0.37 12.53 8.41
CA ASP A 6 0.41 13.94 8.02
C ASP A 6 0.01 14.12 6.55
N LYS A 7 -0.99 14.96 6.30
CA LYS A 7 -1.55 15.19 4.96
C LYS A 7 -0.52 15.74 3.97
N SER A 8 0.37 16.65 4.41
CA SER A 8 1.39 17.22 3.52
C SER A 8 2.39 16.17 3.07
N LYS A 9 2.73 15.22 3.96
CA LYS A 9 3.59 14.08 3.62
C LYS A 9 2.92 13.12 2.65
N LEU A 10 1.62 12.87 2.82
CA LEU A 10 0.84 12.03 1.89
C LEU A 10 0.84 12.62 0.48
N GLU A 11 0.60 13.92 0.34
CA GLU A 11 0.61 14.60 -0.96
C GLU A 11 1.98 14.53 -1.64
N ALA A 12 3.06 14.75 -0.88
CA ALA A 12 4.42 14.61 -1.41
C ALA A 12 4.72 13.17 -1.85
N CYS A 13 4.28 12.16 -1.08
CA CYS A 13 4.44 10.76 -1.46
C CYS A 13 3.65 10.42 -2.72
N LYS A 14 2.39 10.87 -2.79
CA LYS A 14 1.52 10.67 -3.95
C LYS A 14 2.16 11.20 -5.23
N LEU A 15 2.73 12.40 -5.20
CA LEU A 15 3.38 12.99 -6.37
C LEU A 15 4.58 12.17 -6.87
N VAL A 16 5.42 11.70 -5.95
CA VAL A 16 6.60 10.88 -6.28
C VAL A 16 6.18 9.50 -6.80
N TRP A 17 5.23 8.86 -6.12
CA TRP A 17 4.73 7.54 -6.50
C TRP A 17 4.02 7.59 -7.86
N LYS A 18 3.20 8.62 -8.12
CA LYS A 18 2.56 8.83 -9.43
C LYS A 18 3.59 8.80 -10.56
N LYS A 19 4.63 9.63 -10.48
CA LYS A 19 5.67 9.71 -11.52
C LYS A 19 6.38 8.37 -11.72
N ARG A 20 6.68 7.68 -10.62
CA ARG A 20 7.33 6.37 -10.66
C ARG A 20 6.43 5.31 -11.31
N ILE A 21 5.17 5.21 -10.89
CA ILE A 21 4.20 4.24 -11.44
C ILE A 21 3.97 4.50 -12.94
N ALA A 22 3.82 5.76 -13.35
CA ALA A 22 3.67 6.12 -14.75
C ALA A 22 4.86 5.65 -15.59
N ALA A 23 6.09 5.89 -15.10
CA ALA A 23 7.32 5.45 -15.77
C ALA A 23 7.47 3.92 -15.79
N GLU A 24 7.21 3.23 -14.67
CA GLU A 24 7.38 1.78 -14.55
C GLU A 24 6.34 0.98 -15.33
N LYS A 25 5.11 1.49 -15.44
CA LYS A 25 3.98 0.80 -16.07
C LYS A 25 3.68 1.27 -17.49
N GLY A 26 4.29 2.37 -17.94
CA GLY A 26 3.99 2.96 -19.25
C GLY A 26 2.54 3.47 -19.36
N ILE A 27 1.96 3.93 -18.25
CA ILE A 27 0.58 4.43 -18.19
C ILE A 27 0.52 5.94 -18.02
N SER A 28 -0.64 6.53 -18.30
CA SER A 28 -0.85 7.98 -18.07
C SER A 28 -0.67 8.36 -16.59
N GLU A 29 -0.16 9.57 -16.33
CA GLU A 29 -0.05 10.10 -14.97
C GLU A 29 -1.40 10.10 -14.24
N LYS A 30 -2.52 10.31 -14.96
CA LYS A 30 -3.87 10.28 -14.38
C LYS A 30 -4.26 8.88 -13.88
N CYS A 31 -3.88 7.82 -14.60
CA CYS A 31 -4.08 6.46 -14.11
C CYS A 31 -3.14 6.15 -12.94
N ALA A 32 -1.86 6.52 -13.06
CA ALA A 32 -0.87 6.32 -12.00
C ALA A 32 -1.25 7.04 -10.69
N GLU A 33 -1.86 8.22 -10.78
CA GLU A 33 -2.34 8.98 -9.63
C GLU A 33 -3.44 8.23 -8.88
N LYS A 34 -4.39 7.61 -9.59
CA LYS A 34 -5.43 6.77 -8.97
C LYS A 34 -4.82 5.59 -8.22
N THR A 35 -3.83 4.91 -8.80
CA THR A 35 -3.14 3.80 -8.13
C THR A 35 -2.38 4.27 -6.89
N ALA A 36 -1.66 5.39 -6.97
CA ALA A 36 -0.94 5.96 -5.84
C ALA A 36 -1.89 6.38 -4.71
N GLN A 37 -3.01 7.03 -5.03
CA GLN A 37 -4.05 7.43 -4.10
C GLN A 37 -4.70 6.20 -3.44
N SER A 38 -5.07 5.20 -4.23
CA SER A 38 -5.67 3.95 -3.74
C SER A 38 -4.71 3.20 -2.78
N CYS A 39 -3.40 3.20 -3.04
CA CYS A 39 -2.42 2.65 -2.12
C CYS A 39 -2.37 3.40 -0.78
N ILE A 40 -2.47 4.73 -0.80
CA ILE A 40 -2.50 5.54 0.43
C ILE A 40 -3.72 5.18 1.27
N GLU A 41 -4.90 5.13 0.66
CA GLU A 41 -6.16 4.80 1.35
C GLU A 41 -6.15 3.37 1.89
N LEU A 42 -5.60 2.42 1.13
CA LEU A 42 -5.38 1.05 1.59
C LEU A 42 -4.48 1.01 2.82
N ILE A 43 -3.34 1.69 2.80
CA ILE A 43 -2.43 1.75 3.95
C ILE A 43 -3.13 2.35 5.16
N GLU A 44 -3.84 3.46 4.98
CA GLU A 44 -4.63 4.07 6.04
C GLU A 44 -5.65 3.08 6.60
N ARG A 45 -6.34 2.30 5.76
CA ARG A 45 -7.28 1.27 6.22
C ARG A 45 -6.57 0.16 7.01
N MET A 46 -5.48 -0.39 6.46
CA MET A 46 -4.77 -1.52 7.05
C MET A 46 -4.15 -1.18 8.41
N LEU A 47 -3.82 0.09 8.67
CA LEU A 47 -3.34 0.52 9.99
C LEU A 47 -4.39 0.35 11.11
N TYR A 48 -5.68 0.21 10.75
CA TYR A 48 -6.78 0.09 11.72
C TYR A 48 -7.58 -1.20 11.60
N GLY A 49 -7.26 -2.08 10.65
CA GLY A 49 -8.00 -3.32 10.46
C GLY A 49 -7.55 -4.10 9.24
N ASN A 50 -8.44 -4.96 8.79
CA ASN A 50 -8.19 -5.83 7.65
C ASN A 50 -8.73 -5.19 6.35
N ALA A 51 -8.06 -5.50 5.26
CA ALA A 51 -8.51 -5.22 3.91
C ALA A 51 -8.23 -6.43 3.02
N MET A 52 -9.13 -6.71 2.09
CA MET A 52 -8.85 -7.57 0.94
C MET A 52 -8.03 -6.78 -0.07
N ILE A 53 -6.93 -7.34 -0.56
CA ILE A 53 -5.98 -6.66 -1.45
C ILE A 53 -5.83 -7.50 -2.71
N ALA A 54 -6.09 -6.90 -3.88
CA ALA A 54 -5.82 -7.50 -5.18
C ALA A 54 -4.63 -6.81 -5.85
N PHE A 55 -3.62 -7.58 -6.25
CA PHE A 55 -2.42 -7.06 -6.89
C PHE A 55 -1.77 -8.08 -7.83
N HIS A 56 -0.94 -7.61 -8.75
CA HIS A 56 -0.03 -8.49 -9.49
C HIS A 56 1.29 -8.68 -8.72
N LYS A 57 1.77 -9.91 -8.63
CA LYS A 57 3.15 -10.21 -8.21
C LYS A 57 4.14 -9.69 -9.27
N GLN A 58 5.43 -9.67 -8.94
CA GLN A 58 6.46 -9.20 -9.86
C GLN A 58 6.57 -10.09 -11.12
N ASP A 59 6.22 -11.37 -11.02
CA ASP A 59 6.15 -12.31 -12.14
C ASP A 59 4.86 -12.15 -13.00
N GLY A 60 4.00 -11.19 -12.67
CA GLY A 60 2.72 -10.95 -13.35
C GLY A 60 1.53 -11.76 -12.79
N THR A 61 1.78 -12.73 -11.92
CA THR A 61 0.71 -13.57 -11.36
C THR A 61 -0.25 -12.76 -10.51
N PHE A 62 -1.56 -12.95 -10.70
CA PHE A 62 -2.58 -12.35 -9.86
C PHE A 62 -2.53 -12.88 -8.43
N CYS A 63 -2.74 -12.01 -7.45
CA CYS A 63 -2.79 -12.33 -6.03
C CYS A 63 -3.93 -11.58 -5.38
N MET A 64 -4.73 -12.29 -4.58
CA MET A 64 -5.80 -11.69 -3.78
C MET A 64 -5.79 -12.33 -2.40
N GLU A 65 -5.60 -11.51 -1.37
CA GLU A 65 -5.49 -11.99 0.01
C GLU A 65 -5.82 -10.88 1.03
N GLN A 66 -6.12 -11.29 2.26
CA GLN A 66 -6.40 -10.39 3.37
C GLN A 66 -5.10 -9.90 4.02
N GLY A 67 -4.98 -8.57 4.10
CA GLY A 67 -3.82 -7.91 4.71
C GLY A 67 -4.17 -6.92 5.81
N THR A 68 -3.22 -6.73 6.72
CA THR A 68 -3.28 -5.70 7.77
C THR A 68 -1.91 -5.14 8.14
N LEU A 69 -1.88 -3.97 8.77
CA LEU A 69 -0.70 -3.33 9.37
C LEU A 69 -0.80 -3.22 10.90
N VAL A 70 -1.87 -3.71 11.53
CA VAL A 70 -2.13 -3.55 12.98
C VAL A 70 -0.98 -4.08 13.86
N GLY A 71 -0.32 -5.16 13.44
CA GLY A 71 0.83 -5.75 14.15
C GLY A 71 2.18 -5.07 13.91
N TYR A 72 2.28 -4.12 12.97
CA TYR A 72 3.57 -3.65 12.46
C TYR A 72 4.47 -3.04 13.55
N GLU A 73 3.94 -2.14 14.38
CA GLU A 73 4.77 -1.49 15.40
C GLU A 73 5.26 -2.46 16.47
N LYS A 74 4.44 -3.48 16.79
CA LYS A 74 4.78 -4.52 17.75
C LYS A 74 5.92 -5.40 17.22
N ASP A 75 5.82 -5.84 15.97
CA ASP A 75 6.75 -6.81 15.39
C ASP A 75 8.07 -6.17 14.94
N PHE A 76 8.03 -4.91 14.49
CA PHE A 76 9.22 -4.19 14.01
C PHE A 76 9.78 -3.18 15.00
N HIS A 77 9.16 -3.03 16.18
CA HIS A 77 9.55 -2.08 17.22
C HIS A 77 9.73 -0.64 16.72
N ARG A 78 8.92 -0.23 15.74
CA ARG A 78 8.98 1.11 15.14
C ARG A 78 7.64 1.53 14.55
N GLU A 79 7.39 2.83 14.55
CA GLU A 79 6.19 3.39 13.92
C GLU A 79 6.16 3.12 12.42
N PHE A 80 4.97 2.85 11.90
CA PHE A 80 4.77 2.78 10.45
C PHE A 80 4.84 4.19 9.85
N LYS A 81 5.73 4.40 8.87
CA LYS A 81 5.92 5.69 8.21
C LYS A 81 5.83 5.52 6.70
N ILE A 82 4.85 6.19 6.08
CA ILE A 82 4.82 6.33 4.63
C ILE A 82 5.96 7.27 4.20
N THR A 83 6.71 6.86 3.17
CA THR A 83 7.80 7.66 2.61
C THR A 83 7.75 7.67 1.08
N SER A 84 8.22 8.76 0.48
CA SER A 84 8.30 8.90 -0.98
C SER A 84 9.31 7.93 -1.63
N ARG A 85 10.31 7.46 -0.86
CA ARG A 85 11.29 6.46 -1.31
C ARG A 85 10.72 5.03 -1.34
N GLN A 86 9.69 4.73 -0.56
CA GLN A 86 9.09 3.40 -0.53
C GLN A 86 8.61 2.98 -1.91
N MET A 87 8.88 1.72 -2.29
CA MET A 87 8.48 1.13 -3.58
C MET A 87 7.39 0.07 -3.42
N SER A 88 7.27 -0.51 -2.23
CA SER A 88 6.34 -1.59 -1.92
C SER A 88 5.57 -1.32 -0.65
N VAL A 89 4.33 -1.78 -0.58
CA VAL A 89 3.54 -1.81 0.65
C VAL A 89 3.82 -3.14 1.35
N VAL A 90 4.24 -3.07 2.62
CA VAL A 90 4.33 -4.24 3.51
C VAL A 90 2.98 -4.44 4.19
N TYR A 91 2.62 -5.69 4.46
CA TYR A 91 1.41 -6.04 5.20
C TYR A 91 1.57 -7.45 5.81
N TRP A 92 0.84 -7.74 6.86
CA TRP A 92 0.69 -9.08 7.41
C TRP A 92 -0.38 -9.81 6.60
N SER A 93 -0.02 -10.92 5.96
CA SER A 93 -0.93 -11.78 5.22
C SER A 93 -1.62 -12.74 6.18
N MET A 94 -2.96 -12.75 6.17
CA MET A 94 -3.74 -13.65 7.04
C MET A 94 -3.71 -15.09 6.53
N GLU A 95 -3.58 -15.28 5.23
CA GLU A 95 -3.53 -16.57 4.54
C GLU A 95 -2.16 -17.24 4.71
N GLN A 96 -1.08 -16.45 4.67
CA GLN A 96 0.30 -16.96 4.78
C GLN A 96 0.85 -16.89 6.20
N HIS A 97 0.15 -16.24 7.12
CA HIS A 97 0.62 -15.96 8.48
C HIS A 97 2.05 -15.40 8.52
N ALA A 98 2.32 -14.45 7.62
CA ALA A 98 3.64 -13.86 7.47
C ALA A 98 3.58 -12.42 6.95
N TRP A 99 4.64 -11.65 7.26
CA TRP A 99 4.86 -10.34 6.65
C TRP A 99 5.21 -10.50 5.17
N ARG A 100 4.42 -9.88 4.30
CA ARG A 100 4.57 -9.89 2.83
C ARG A 100 4.65 -8.46 2.30
N ARG A 101 4.94 -8.34 1.00
CA ARG A 101 4.96 -7.05 0.32
C ARG A 101 4.50 -7.16 -1.13
N PHE A 102 3.86 -6.12 -1.64
CA PHE A 102 3.58 -5.93 -3.07
C PHE A 102 4.08 -4.56 -3.54
N MET A 103 4.43 -4.43 -4.82
CA MET A 103 4.89 -3.15 -5.39
C MET A 103 3.72 -2.17 -5.49
N ILE A 104 3.92 -0.90 -5.12
CA ILE A 104 2.86 0.12 -5.09
C ILE A 104 2.14 0.21 -6.46
N GLY A 105 2.90 0.18 -7.56
CA GLY A 105 2.34 0.20 -8.92
C GLY A 105 1.58 -1.06 -9.34
N ASN A 106 1.56 -2.11 -8.53
CA ASN A 106 0.90 -3.37 -8.85
C ASN A 106 -0.48 -3.52 -8.20
N LEU A 107 -0.91 -2.55 -7.38
CA LEU A 107 -2.24 -2.57 -6.79
C LEU A 107 -3.30 -2.48 -7.89
N LEU A 108 -4.28 -3.41 -7.84
CA LEU A 108 -5.43 -3.43 -8.73
C LEU A 108 -6.65 -2.82 -8.03
N GLU A 109 -7.01 -3.40 -6.89
CA GLU A 109 -8.18 -3.01 -6.11
C GLU A 109 -7.99 -3.43 -4.65
N TRP A 110 -8.75 -2.82 -3.74
CA TRP A 110 -8.85 -3.26 -2.36
C TRP A 110 -10.24 -2.99 -1.81
N LYS A 111 -10.59 -3.72 -0.75
CA LYS A 111 -11.86 -3.52 -0.02
C LYS A 111 -11.65 -3.68 1.47
N ALA A 112 -12.21 -2.76 2.26
CA ALA A 112 -12.22 -2.90 3.70
C ALA A 112 -13.01 -4.15 4.11
N ILE A 113 -12.47 -4.90 5.06
CA ILE A 113 -13.20 -5.97 5.77
C ILE A 113 -13.67 -5.34 7.08
N VAL A 114 -14.98 -5.31 7.28
CA VAL A 114 -15.68 -4.70 8.43
C VAL A 114 -16.35 -5.80 9.23
#